data_AF-A0A075WER3-F1
#
_entry.id   AF-A0A075WER3-F1
#
_cell.length_a   1.000
_cell.length_b   1.000
_cell.length_c   1.000
_cell.angle_alpha   90.00
_cell.angle_beta   90.00
_cell.angle_gamma   90.00
#
_symmetry.space_group_name_H-M   'P 1'
#
loop_
_entity.id
_entity.type
_entity.pdbx_description
1 polymer ?
#
loop_
_entity_poly.entity_id
_entity_poly.type
_entity_poly.pdbx_seq_one_letter_code
_entity_poly.pdbx_strand_id
1 'polypeptide(L)' 'MKTISIRDDVYRKLLEMKDEEDSFSDVIEKLLKRKKTDIRRYFGVLKDSEVLDEIEKSLNARKSARFRV' A
#
# COMPACT_ATOMS: atom_id res chain seq x y z
N MET A 1 -9.91 -6.90 -28.50
CA MET A 1 -8.63 -6.16 -28.51
C MET A 1 -8.85 -4.82 -29.20
N LYS A 2 -8.34 -3.74 -28.63
CA LYS A 2 -8.34 -2.38 -29.21
C LYS A 2 -6.94 -1.82 -29.07
N THR A 3 -6.48 -1.05 -30.05
CA THR A 3 -5.16 -0.40 -30.00
C THR A 3 -5.32 1.01 -29.46
N ILE A 4 -4.49 1.36 -28.49
CA ILE A 4 -4.36 2.74 -27.99
C ILE A 4 -2.93 3.19 -28.21
N SER A 5 -2.76 4.42 -28.66
CA SER A 5 -1.44 5.05 -28.70
C SER A 5 -1.19 5.75 -27.38
N ILE A 6 -0.03 5.49 -26.78
CA ILE A 6 0.43 6.13 -25.55
C ILE A 6 1.79 6.77 -25.81
N ARG A 7 2.18 7.72 -24.98
CA ARG A 7 3.52 8.30 -25.04
C ARG A 7 4.57 7.27 -24.62
N ASP A 8 5.76 7.37 -25.20
CA ASP A 8 6.88 6.46 -24.92
C ASP A 8 7.26 6.43 -23.43
N ASP A 9 7.15 7.57 -22.74
CA ASP A 9 7.43 7.65 -21.30
C ASP A 9 6.44 6.84 -20.47
N VAL A 10 5.17 6.79 -20.90
CA VAL A 10 4.13 5.98 -20.26
C VAL A 10 4.32 4.51 -20.58
N TYR A 11 4.68 4.18 -21.82
CA TYR A 11 4.96 2.80 -22.21
C TYR A 11 6.08 2.19 -21.36
N ARG A 12 7.20 2.90 -21.19
CA ARG A 12 8.34 2.45 -20.36
C ARG A 12 7.92 2.19 -18.92
N LYS A 13 7.12 3.09 -18.32
CA LYS A 13 6.60 2.91 -16.96
C LYS A 13 5.71 1.68 -16.83
N LEU A 14 4.85 1.42 -17.82
CA LEU A 14 4.01 0.21 -17.82
C LEU A 14 4.85 -1.05 -17.98
N LEU A 15 5.92 -0.99 -18.79
CA LEU A 15 6.84 -2.10 -18.98
C LEU A 15 7.60 -2.45 -17.69
N GLU A 16 8.05 -1.45 -16.93
CA GLU A 16 8.70 -1.65 -15.62
C GLU A 16 7.78 -2.27 -14.57
N MET A 17 6.46 -2.08 -14.70
CA MET A 17 5.45 -2.63 -13.77
C MET A 17 4.93 -4.01 -14.19
N LYS A 18 5.32 -4.51 -15.37
CA LYS A 18 4.81 -5.76 -15.95
C LYS A 18 5.65 -6.93 -15.44
N ASP A 19 5.03 -7.90 -14.78
CA ASP A 19 5.66 -9.19 -14.49
C ASP A 19 5.80 -10.04 -15.77
N GLU A 20 6.66 -11.06 -15.80
CA GLU A 20 6.95 -11.86 -17.01
C GLU A 20 5.65 -12.42 -17.65
N GLU A 21 4.73 -12.91 -16.82
CA GLU A 21 3.46 -13.51 -17.22
C GLU A 21 2.32 -12.49 -17.47
N ASP A 22 2.45 -11.24 -17.01
CA ASP A 22 1.36 -10.25 -17.11
C ASP A 22 1.21 -9.70 -18.53
N SER A 23 -0.01 -9.43 -19.00
CA SER A 23 -0.23 -8.59 -20.18
C SER A 23 -0.28 -7.10 -19.82
N PHE A 24 -0.12 -6.21 -20.80
CA PHE A 24 -0.33 -4.77 -20.59
C PHE A 24 -1.76 -4.45 -20.11
N SER A 25 -2.76 -5.23 -20.54
CA SER A 25 -4.12 -5.09 -20.07
C SER A 25 -4.24 -5.43 -18.58
N ASP A 26 -3.50 -6.43 -18.08
CA ASP A 26 -3.49 -6.78 -16.66
C ASP A 26 -2.85 -5.69 -15.80
N VAL A 27 -1.74 -5.11 -16.28
CA VAL A 27 -1.10 -3.97 -15.60
C VAL A 27 -2.05 -2.78 -15.50
N ILE A 28 -2.75 -2.45 -16.60
CA ILE A 28 -3.76 -1.38 -16.62
C ILE A 28 -4.90 -1.70 -15.64
N GLU A 29 -5.40 -2.94 -15.63
CA GLU A 29 -6.45 -3.38 -14.71
C GLU A 29 -6.01 -3.27 -13.23
N LYS A 30 -4.77 -3.66 -12.91
CA LYS A 30 -4.16 -3.50 -11.58
C LYS A 30 -4.09 -2.03 -11.16
N LEU A 31 -3.73 -1.13 -12.07
CA LEU A 31 -3.69 0.32 -11.82
C LEU A 31 -5.09 0.93 -11.63
N LEU A 32 -6.06 0.48 -12.42
CA LEU A 32 -7.46 0.93 -12.34
C LEU A 32 -8.18 0.40 -11.10
N LYS A 33 -7.76 -0.76 -10.58
CA LYS A 33 -8.13 -1.23 -9.24
C LYS A 33 -7.54 -0.27 -8.21
N ARG A 34 -8.23 0.85 -7.97
CA ARG A 34 -8.07 1.65 -6.76
C ARG A 34 -8.00 0.67 -5.60
N LYS A 35 -6.90 0.69 -4.85
CA LYS A 35 -6.78 0.01 -3.57
C LYS A 35 -7.92 0.54 -2.69
N LYS A 36 -9.11 -0.07 -2.80
CA LYS A 36 -10.11 -0.10 -1.74
C LYS A 36 -9.52 -1.01 -0.67
N THR A 37 -8.41 -0.57 -0.09
CA THR A 37 -7.80 -1.21 1.07
C THR A 37 -8.77 -0.93 2.20
N ASP A 38 -9.69 -1.87 2.37
CA ASP A 38 -10.61 -1.86 3.47
C ASP A 38 -9.81 -2.19 4.74
N ILE A 39 -9.63 -1.19 5.61
CA ILE A 39 -8.89 -1.34 6.86
C ILE A 39 -9.47 -2.47 7.73
N ARG A 40 -10.75 -2.82 7.55
CA ARG A 40 -11.40 -3.94 8.25
C ARG A 40 -10.74 -5.28 7.95
N ARG A 41 -10.09 -5.45 6.79
CA ARG A 41 -9.35 -6.67 6.45
C ARG A 41 -8.14 -6.91 7.36
N TYR A 42 -7.66 -5.87 8.04
CA TYR A 42 -6.52 -5.95 8.95
C TYR A 42 -6.95 -5.95 10.43
N PHE A 43 -8.25 -6.05 10.71
CA PHE A 43 -8.75 -6.08 12.07
C PHE A 43 -8.18 -7.28 12.83
N GLY A 44 -7.51 -7.01 13.95
CA GLY A 44 -6.93 -8.04 14.81
C GLY A 44 -5.61 -8.64 14.33
N VAL A 45 -5.03 -8.19 13.21
CA VAL A 45 -3.74 -8.72 12.70
C VAL A 45 -2.61 -8.62 13.72
N LEU A 46 -2.65 -7.62 14.60
CA LEU A 46 -1.64 -7.41 15.61
C LEU A 46 -2.05 -7.93 17.01
N LYS A 47 -3.22 -8.58 17.16
CA LYS A 47 -3.82 -8.87 18.48
C LYS A 47 -2.86 -9.57 19.44
N ASP A 48 -2.09 -10.53 18.94
CA ASP A 48 -1.14 -11.32 19.74
C ASP A 48 0.33 -11.01 19.37
N SER A 49 0.57 -9.86 18.72
CA SER A 49 1.91 -9.44 18.29
C SER A 49 2.56 -8.56 19.35
N GLU A 50 3.82 -8.85 19.67
CA GLU A 50 4.68 -8.02 20.55
C GLU A 50 4.83 -6.57 20.04
N VAL A 51 4.56 -6.34 18.74
CA VAL A 51 4.51 -4.99 18.16
C VAL A 51 3.48 -4.10 18.85
N LEU A 52 2.34 -4.65 19.31
CA LEU A 52 1.37 -3.87 20.09
C LEU A 52 1.96 -3.37 21.40
N ASP A 53 2.75 -4.20 22.09
CA ASP A 53 3.38 -3.82 23.36
C ASP A 53 4.41 -2.70 23.15
N GLU A 54 5.16 -2.73 22.05
CA GLU A 54 6.10 -1.66 21.69
C GLU A 54 5.40 -0.34 21.36
N ILE A 55 4.28 -0.40 20.64
CA ILE A 55 3.43 0.76 20.35
C ILE A 55 2.89 1.34 21.66
N GLU A 56 2.40 0.50 22.58
CA GLU A 56 1.88 0.94 23.87
C GLU A 56 2.95 1.60 24.74
N LYS A 57 4.15 1.00 24.83
CA LYS A 57 5.30 1.59 25.52
C LYS A 57 5.64 2.98 24.98
N SER A 58 5.64 3.13 23.65
CA SER A 58 5.91 4.41 22.98
C SER A 58 4.84 5.47 23.30
N LEU A 59 3.57 5.08 23.39
CA LEU A 59 2.48 5.99 23.78
C LEU A 59 2.60 6.42 25.24
N ASN A 60 2.97 5.51 26.14
CA ASN A 60 3.17 5.81 27.56
C ASN A 60 4.35 6.78 27.78
N ALA A 61 5.42 6.63 27.01
CA ALA A 61 6.53 7.60 27.01
C ALA A 61 6.06 9.00 26.58
N ARG A 62 5.18 9.10 25.58
CA ARG A 62 4.63 10.40 25.13
C ARG A 62 3.64 11.01 26.13
N LYS A 63 2.82 10.21 26.80
CA LYS A 63 1.88 10.69 27.84
C LYS A 63 2.61 11.19 29.09
N SER A 64 3.67 10.49 29.48
CA SER A 64 4.49 10.85 30.65
C SER A 64 5.42 12.03 30.38
N ALA A 65 5.75 12.28 29.11
CA ALA A 65 6.28 13.56 28.66
C ALA A 65 5.17 14.63 28.78
N ARG A 66 4.91 15.10 30.01
CA ARG A 66 4.14 16.32 30.25
C ARG A 66 4.71 17.38 29.32
N PHE A 67 3.87 17.92 28.43
CA PHE A 67 4.19 19.17 27.75
C PHE A 67 4.61 20.16 28.85
N ARG A 68 5.91 20.48 28.89
CA ARG A 68 6.41 21.60 29.66
C ARG A 68 5.94 22.83 28.88
N VAL A 69 4.73 23.28 29.19
CA VAL A 69 4.23 24.61 28.84
C VAL A 69 4.53 25.53 30.00
#